data_AF-A0A1G2A6I7-F1
#
_entry.id   AF-A0A1G2A6I7-F1
#
_cell.length_a   1.000
_cell.length_b   1.000
_cell.length_c   1.000
_cell.angle_alpha   90.00
_cell.angle_beta   90.00
_cell.angle_gamma   90.00
#
_symmetry.space_group_name_H-M   'P 1'
#
loop_
_entity.id
_entity.type
_entity.pdbx_description
1 polymer ?
#
loop_
_entity_poly.entity_id
_entity_poly.type
_entity_poly.pdbx_seq_one_letter_code
_entity_poly.pdbx_strand_id
1 'polypeptide(L)'
;MITTEIKLKELNIGFSSDIGAPIPVVLASEYKVHLLFYISKQNPGFDGLSVNIRDESEDIDVALITFTNYASYKFGMPNDEAIEGHPYYAFGLSPYSFFEVKNSDWIKQLEQINSVHEHHNKELFNKYKHFIFFFHDSNFECVAESFIVDKLDMTMRQAVEKIACELCIL
;
A
#
# COMPACT_ATOMS: atom_id res chain seq x y z
N MET A 1 -30.71 9.57 8.93
CA MET A 1 -29.30 9.20 9.17
C MET A 1 -28.50 9.71 7.99
N ILE A 2 -27.51 10.57 8.22
CA ILE A 2 -26.59 10.97 7.15
C ILE A 2 -25.66 9.79 6.95
N THR A 3 -25.90 8.98 5.91
CA THR A 3 -24.91 8.00 5.46
C THR A 3 -23.71 8.78 4.95
N THR A 4 -22.61 8.76 5.72
CA THR A 4 -21.36 9.39 5.31
C THR A 4 -20.82 8.64 4.10
N GLU A 5 -20.84 9.29 2.96
CA GLU A 5 -20.38 8.77 1.67
C GLU A 5 -18.89 8.43 1.71
N ILE A 6 -18.50 7.33 1.05
CA ILE A 6 -17.09 6.95 0.87
C ILE A 6 -16.40 8.00 0.02
N LYS A 7 -15.18 8.41 0.40
CA LYS A 7 -14.36 9.34 -0.39
C LYS A 7 -12.91 8.89 -0.42
N LEU A 8 -12.28 9.00 -1.58
CA LEU A 8 -10.86 8.78 -1.72
C LEU A 8 -10.11 10.09 -1.59
N LYS A 9 -9.07 10.09 -0.76
CA LYS A 9 -8.10 11.17 -0.66
C LYS A 9 -6.78 10.65 -1.21
N GLU A 10 -6.34 11.17 -2.35
CA GLU A 10 -5.03 10.82 -2.90
C GLU A 10 -3.90 11.23 -1.92
N LEU A 11 -2.91 10.36 -1.83
CA LEU A 11 -1.75 10.50 -0.95
C LEU A 11 -0.55 10.95 -1.77
N ASN A 12 0.15 11.97 -1.27
CA ASN A 12 1.48 12.31 -1.75
C ASN A 12 2.50 11.76 -0.75
N ILE A 13 3.22 10.71 -1.16
CA ILE A 13 4.26 10.08 -0.35
C ILE A 13 5.68 10.58 -0.71
N GLY A 14 5.79 11.59 -1.57
CA GLY A 14 7.06 12.16 -2.05
C GLY A 14 7.64 11.49 -3.30
N PHE A 15 7.16 10.30 -3.67
CA PHE A 15 7.61 9.53 -4.83
C PHE A 15 6.42 8.85 -5.52
N SER A 16 6.60 8.46 -6.78
CA SER A 16 5.66 7.63 -7.54
C SER A 16 6.23 6.22 -7.73
N SER A 17 5.37 5.21 -7.77
CA SER A 17 5.79 3.87 -8.17
C SER A 17 6.24 3.86 -9.63
N ASP A 18 7.16 2.97 -9.96
CA ASP A 18 7.41 2.61 -11.34
C ASP A 18 6.10 2.10 -11.99
N ILE A 19 5.78 2.60 -13.19
CA ILE A 19 4.52 2.26 -13.86
C ILE A 19 4.59 0.92 -14.60
N GLY A 20 5.79 0.47 -15.00
CA GLY A 20 5.97 -0.77 -15.76
C GLY A 20 6.37 -1.94 -14.88
N ALA A 21 7.29 -1.72 -13.94
CA ALA A 21 7.82 -2.77 -13.08
C ALA A 21 8.00 -2.27 -11.63
N PRO A 22 6.90 -1.99 -10.90
CA PRO A 22 6.96 -1.58 -9.49
C PRO A 22 7.42 -2.72 -8.57
N ILE A 23 7.18 -3.98 -8.95
CA ILE A 23 7.55 -5.21 -8.25
C ILE A 23 7.34 -5.08 -6.72
N PRO A 24 6.09 -4.86 -6.27
CA PRO A 24 5.82 -4.66 -4.86
C PRO A 24 6.12 -5.92 -4.03
N VAL A 25 6.76 -5.74 -2.88
CA VAL A 25 7.07 -6.80 -1.91
C VAL A 25 6.47 -6.45 -0.56
N VAL A 26 5.82 -7.42 0.07
CA VAL A 26 5.22 -7.27 1.40
C VAL A 26 5.96 -8.14 2.41
N LEU A 27 6.42 -7.53 3.50
CA LEU A 27 6.98 -8.22 4.67
C LEU A 27 6.15 -7.87 5.90
N ALA A 28 5.56 -8.88 6.54
CA ALA A 28 4.65 -8.68 7.66
C ALA A 28 5.02 -9.54 8.87
N SER A 29 4.86 -8.96 10.06
CA SER A 29 4.80 -9.65 11.36
C SER A 29 3.51 -9.23 12.08
N GLU A 30 3.31 -9.69 13.32
CA GLU A 30 2.09 -9.38 14.09
C GLU A 30 1.85 -7.88 14.32
N TYR A 31 2.91 -7.06 14.41
CA TYR A 31 2.78 -5.64 14.74
C TYR A 31 3.08 -4.67 13.60
N LYS A 32 3.76 -5.13 12.55
CA LYS A 32 4.25 -4.29 11.45
C LYS A 32 3.99 -4.94 10.10
N VAL A 33 3.61 -4.12 9.14
CA VAL A 33 3.60 -4.49 7.72
C VAL A 33 4.48 -3.50 6.98
N HIS A 34 5.38 -4.01 6.17
CA HIS A 34 6.25 -3.24 5.30
C HIS A 34 5.85 -3.51 3.85
N LEU A 35 5.65 -2.45 3.10
CA LEU A 35 5.45 -2.50 1.66
C LEU A 35 6.67 -1.85 1.00
N LEU A 36 7.35 -2.61 0.15
CA LEU A 36 8.46 -2.13 -0.66
C LEU A 36 8.04 -2.10 -2.12
N PHE A 37 8.51 -1.13 -2.89
CA PHE A 37 8.34 -1.10 -4.34
C PHE A 37 9.40 -0.20 -4.99
N TYR A 38 9.64 -0.40 -6.27
CA TYR A 38 10.56 0.45 -7.01
C TYR A 38 9.97 1.82 -7.31
N ILE A 39 10.78 2.86 -7.08
CA ILE A 39 10.43 4.24 -7.42
C ILE A 39 10.62 4.44 -8.92
N SER A 40 9.72 5.21 -9.53
CA SER A 40 9.84 5.63 -10.92
C SER A 40 11.10 6.47 -11.11
N LYS A 41 12.00 6.00 -11.99
CA LYS A 41 13.10 6.81 -12.51
C LYS A 41 12.49 7.77 -13.54
N GLN A 42 12.19 9.01 -13.15
CA GLN A 42 11.82 10.03 -14.14
C GLN A 42 12.94 10.10 -15.18
N ASN A 43 12.69 9.63 -16.39
CA ASN A 43 13.59 9.79 -17.52
C ASN A 43 13.04 10.91 -18.40
N PRO A 44 13.58 12.15 -18.30
CA PRO A 44 13.08 13.29 -19.07
C PRO A 44 13.18 13.10 -20.58
N GLY A 45 13.93 12.09 -21.06
CA GLY A 45 14.08 11.73 -22.47
C GLY A 45 13.37 10.45 -22.87
N PHE A 46 12.43 9.93 -22.07
CA PHE A 46 11.70 8.70 -22.41
C PHE A 46 10.83 8.93 -23.65
N ASP A 47 11.16 8.24 -24.74
CA ASP A 47 10.52 8.36 -26.05
C ASP A 47 9.33 7.39 -26.24
N GLY A 48 9.05 6.55 -25.24
CA GLY A 48 8.01 5.52 -25.31
C GLY A 48 8.37 4.33 -26.22
N LEU A 49 9.59 4.30 -26.78
CA LEU A 49 10.04 3.24 -27.71
C LEU A 49 11.05 2.30 -27.04
N SER A 50 11.73 2.77 -26.00
CA SER A 50 12.67 1.97 -25.22
C SER A 50 11.96 1.24 -24.07
N VAL A 51 12.14 -0.07 -23.97
CA VAL A 51 11.71 -0.85 -22.80
C VAL A 51 12.84 -0.79 -21.78
N ASN A 52 12.59 -0.21 -20.61
CA ASN A 52 13.52 -0.30 -19.49
C ASN A 52 13.28 -1.63 -18.78
N ILE A 53 14.15 -2.60 -19.03
CA ILE A 53 14.12 -3.88 -18.31
C ILE A 53 14.84 -3.67 -16.98
N ARG A 54 14.12 -3.87 -15.88
CA ARG A 54 14.71 -3.83 -14.54
C ARG A 54 15.76 -4.93 -14.39
N ASP A 55 16.94 -4.56 -13.89
CA ASP A 55 17.94 -5.50 -13.40
C ASP A 55 17.85 -5.52 -11.87
N GLU A 56 17.21 -6.53 -11.31
CA GLU A 56 17.02 -6.67 -9.86
C GLU A 56 18.33 -6.65 -9.04
N SER A 57 19.47 -6.95 -9.68
CA SER A 57 20.78 -7.00 -9.05
C SER A 57 21.51 -5.66 -9.04
N GLU A 58 21.15 -4.73 -9.92
CA GLU A 58 21.78 -3.41 -10.06
C GLU A 58 20.83 -2.26 -9.72
N ASP A 59 19.52 -2.44 -9.92
CA ASP A 59 18.53 -1.40 -9.71
C ASP A 59 18.29 -1.09 -8.24
N ILE A 60 18.63 0.15 -7.89
CA ILE A 60 18.41 0.77 -6.58
C ILE A 60 17.18 1.69 -6.61
N ASP A 61 17.00 2.50 -5.56
CA ASP A 61 15.85 3.39 -5.33
C ASP A 61 14.53 2.64 -5.07
N VAL A 62 14.45 2.11 -3.85
CA VAL A 62 13.27 1.40 -3.32
C VAL A 62 12.53 2.30 -2.34
N ALA A 63 11.22 2.45 -2.51
CA ALA A 63 10.35 3.04 -1.50
C ALA A 63 10.06 1.98 -0.44
N LEU A 64 10.12 2.38 0.83
CA LEU A 64 9.68 1.58 1.98
C LEU A 64 8.53 2.31 2.67
N ILE A 65 7.39 1.64 2.77
CA ILE A 65 6.24 2.09 3.56
C ILE A 65 6.13 1.19 4.77
N THR A 66 6.23 1.77 5.96
CA THR A 66 6.10 1.03 7.22
C THR A 66 4.79 1.38 7.90
N PHE A 67 3.86 0.43 7.95
CA PHE A 67 2.59 0.57 8.64
C PHE A 67 2.72 0.11 10.09
N THR A 68 2.24 0.94 11.02
CA THR A 68 2.29 0.66 12.46
C THR A 68 0.91 0.34 13.00
N ASN A 69 0.86 -0.64 13.93
CA ASN A 69 -0.37 -1.10 14.57
C ASN A 69 -1.45 -1.41 13.53
N TYR A 70 -1.15 -2.27 12.55
CA TYR A 70 -2.14 -2.63 11.53
C TYR A 70 -3.23 -3.53 12.13
N ALA A 71 -4.45 -3.44 11.59
CA ALA A 71 -5.56 -4.33 11.91
C ALA A 71 -5.68 -5.47 10.88
N SER A 72 -5.48 -5.16 9.60
CA SER A 72 -5.52 -6.14 8.51
C SER A 72 -4.91 -5.54 7.24
N TYR A 73 -4.40 -6.39 6.35
CA TYR A 73 -3.94 -6.00 5.02
C TYR A 73 -4.41 -7.00 3.95
N LYS A 74 -4.44 -6.56 2.70
CA LYS A 74 -4.67 -7.37 1.50
C LYS A 74 -3.59 -7.06 0.47
N PHE A 75 -3.23 -8.04 -0.34
CA PHE A 75 -2.27 -7.86 -1.42
C PHE A 75 -2.60 -8.80 -2.59
N GLY A 76 -2.60 -8.28 -3.81
CA GLY A 76 -2.85 -9.06 -5.02
C GLY A 76 -3.84 -8.37 -5.97
N MET A 77 -4.85 -9.11 -6.43
CA MET A 77 -5.82 -8.65 -7.42
C MET A 77 -6.71 -7.48 -6.93
N PRO A 78 -7.28 -6.67 -7.85
CA PRO A 78 -7.04 -6.63 -9.29
C PRO A 78 -5.72 -5.97 -9.70
N ASN A 79 -5.34 -6.17 -10.97
CA ASN A 79 -4.36 -5.37 -11.70
C ASN A 79 -5.03 -4.12 -12.31
N ASP A 80 -4.26 -3.28 -13.01
CA ASP A 80 -4.76 -2.06 -13.66
C ASP A 80 -5.77 -2.33 -14.79
N GLU A 81 -5.59 -3.38 -15.59
CA GLU A 81 -6.53 -3.79 -16.65
C GLU A 81 -7.91 -4.17 -16.10
N ALA A 82 -7.96 -4.69 -14.86
CA ALA A 82 -9.19 -5.09 -14.18
C ALA A 82 -9.61 -4.10 -13.08
N ILE A 83 -9.08 -2.87 -13.08
CA ILE A 83 -9.32 -1.89 -12.00
C ILE A 83 -10.80 -1.54 -11.84
N GLU A 84 -11.59 -1.57 -12.92
CA GLU A 84 -13.03 -1.29 -12.86
C GLU A 84 -13.80 -2.27 -11.94
N GLY A 85 -13.25 -3.46 -11.71
CA GLY A 85 -13.77 -4.44 -10.76
C GLY A 85 -13.43 -4.13 -9.30
N HIS A 86 -12.55 -3.16 -9.02
CA HIS A 86 -12.21 -2.77 -7.66
C HIS A 86 -13.38 -2.05 -6.98
N PRO A 87 -13.77 -2.40 -5.74
CA PRO A 87 -14.92 -1.77 -5.06
C PRO A 87 -14.87 -0.25 -4.96
N TYR A 88 -13.66 0.32 -4.92
CA TYR A 88 -13.46 1.78 -4.86
C TYR A 88 -13.25 2.49 -6.20
N TYR A 89 -13.29 1.79 -7.32
CA TYR A 89 -13.17 2.41 -8.65
C TYR A 89 -14.24 3.50 -8.88
N ALA A 90 -15.48 3.20 -8.50
CA ALA A 90 -16.60 4.14 -8.60
C ALA A 90 -16.42 5.43 -7.76
N PHE A 91 -15.46 5.46 -6.82
CA PHE A 91 -15.14 6.63 -6.00
C PHE A 91 -13.84 7.35 -6.43
N GLY A 92 -13.32 7.02 -7.62
CA GLY A 92 -12.16 7.70 -8.21
C GLY A 92 -10.81 7.02 -7.97
N LEU A 93 -10.79 5.72 -7.67
CA LEU A 93 -9.54 4.97 -7.59
C LEU A 93 -8.91 4.91 -8.98
N SER A 94 -7.61 5.20 -9.07
CA SER A 94 -6.84 5.17 -10.32
C SER A 94 -5.58 4.32 -10.17
N PRO A 95 -5.08 3.71 -11.26
CA PRO A 95 -3.85 2.93 -11.22
C PRO A 95 -2.65 3.83 -10.95
N TYR A 96 -1.58 3.25 -10.38
CA TYR A 96 -0.32 3.94 -10.07
C TYR A 96 -0.45 5.13 -9.11
N SER A 97 -1.57 5.24 -8.40
CA SER A 97 -1.86 6.25 -7.38
C SER A 97 -2.15 5.59 -6.04
N PHE A 98 -1.97 6.36 -4.97
CA PHE A 98 -2.13 5.90 -3.60
C PHE A 98 -3.21 6.71 -2.90
N PHE A 99 -4.03 6.08 -2.07
CA PHE A 99 -5.22 6.71 -1.51
C PHE A 99 -5.42 6.37 -0.04
N GLU A 100 -6.05 7.29 0.69
CA GLU A 100 -6.73 7.02 1.94
C GLU A 100 -8.25 6.97 1.69
N VAL A 101 -8.90 5.89 2.11
CA VAL A 101 -10.35 5.73 2.03
C VAL A 101 -11.01 6.33 3.27
N LYS A 102 -11.69 7.46 3.09
CA LYS A 102 -12.52 8.10 4.11
C LYS A 102 -13.86 7.38 4.22
N ASN A 103 -14.36 7.26 5.45
CA ASN A 103 -15.58 6.52 5.78
C ASN A 103 -15.55 5.04 5.37
N SER A 104 -14.35 4.44 5.39
CA SER A 104 -14.06 3.06 4.99
C SER A 104 -15.07 2.06 5.53
N ASP A 105 -15.75 1.37 4.62
CA ASP A 105 -16.60 0.22 4.89
C ASP A 105 -15.79 -0.99 5.36
N TRP A 106 -14.53 -1.15 4.92
CA TRP A 106 -13.69 -2.24 5.41
C TRP A 106 -13.36 -2.07 6.91
N ILE A 107 -13.12 -0.84 7.39
CA ILE A 107 -12.95 -0.60 8.84
C ILE A 107 -14.23 -0.98 9.60
N LYS A 108 -15.41 -0.64 9.06
CA LYS A 108 -16.70 -1.03 9.67
C LYS A 108 -16.88 -2.55 9.69
N GLN A 109 -16.45 -3.26 8.65
CA GLN A 109 -16.49 -4.72 8.60
C GLN A 109 -15.55 -5.34 9.66
N LEU A 110 -14.33 -4.83 9.82
CA LEU A 110 -13.40 -5.28 10.85
C LEU A 110 -13.93 -5.04 12.27
N GLU A 111 -14.54 -3.87 12.50
CA GLU A 111 -15.24 -3.54 13.76
C GLU A 111 -16.35 -4.55 14.06
N GLN A 112 -17.19 -4.84 13.06
CA GLN A 112 -18.27 -5.81 13.18
C GLN A 112 -17.77 -7.24 13.44
N ILE A 113 -16.66 -7.67 12.84
CA ILE A 113 -16.04 -8.97 13.13
C ILE A 113 -15.61 -9.04 14.60
N ASN A 114 -15.03 -7.95 15.12
CA ASN A 114 -14.59 -7.88 16.51
C ASN A 114 -15.77 -7.78 17.52
N SER A 115 -16.99 -7.46 17.07
CA SER A 115 -18.12 -7.19 17.97
C SER A 115 -18.63 -8.39 18.75
N VAL A 116 -18.15 -9.60 18.47
CA VAL A 116 -18.45 -10.82 19.25
C VAL A 116 -17.70 -10.87 20.59
N HIS A 117 -16.69 -10.01 20.76
CA HIS A 117 -15.90 -9.93 21.99
C HIS A 117 -16.70 -9.26 23.11
N GLU A 118 -16.70 -9.84 24.32
CA GLU A 118 -17.49 -9.35 25.47
C GLU A 118 -17.14 -7.90 25.87
N HIS A 119 -15.89 -7.49 25.63
CA HIS A 119 -15.38 -6.14 25.89
C HIS A 119 -15.22 -5.30 24.62
N HIS A 120 -15.99 -5.60 23.57
CA HIS A 120 -15.94 -4.84 22.33
C HIS A 120 -16.19 -3.35 22.57
N ASN A 121 -15.30 -2.51 22.03
CA ASN A 121 -15.43 -1.07 22.01
C ASN A 121 -15.21 -0.53 20.60
N LYS A 122 -16.28 -0.04 19.97
CA LYS A 122 -16.27 0.56 18.63
C LYS A 122 -15.28 1.71 18.51
N GLU A 123 -15.08 2.49 19.57
CA GLU A 123 -14.22 3.66 19.56
C GLU A 123 -12.75 3.30 19.34
N LEU A 124 -12.33 2.08 19.67
CA LEU A 124 -10.98 1.59 19.40
C LEU A 124 -10.68 1.51 17.90
N PHE A 125 -11.69 1.51 17.03
CA PHE A 125 -11.51 1.51 15.58
C PHE A 125 -11.35 2.91 14.98
N ASN A 126 -11.63 3.97 15.74
CA ASN A 126 -11.54 5.37 15.25
C ASN A 126 -10.09 5.80 14.93
N LYS A 127 -9.11 5.11 15.50
CA LYS A 127 -7.68 5.35 15.24
C LYS A 127 -7.21 4.82 13.88
N TYR A 128 -7.95 3.88 13.30
CA TYR A 128 -7.56 3.24 12.06
C TYR A 128 -7.90 4.10 10.84
N LYS A 129 -7.03 4.00 9.84
CA LYS A 129 -7.20 4.54 8.51
C LYS A 129 -7.06 3.40 7.51
N HIS A 130 -7.69 3.56 6.36
CA HIS A 130 -7.63 2.58 5.29
C HIS A 130 -6.82 3.19 4.13
N PHE A 131 -5.70 2.55 3.80
CA PHE A 131 -4.79 2.96 2.73
C PHE A 131 -4.83 1.97 1.57
N ILE A 132 -4.75 2.48 0.34
CA ILE A 132 -4.67 1.70 -0.89
C ILE A 132 -3.43 2.16 -1.66
N PHE A 133 -2.59 1.23 -2.06
CA PHE A 133 -1.45 1.43 -2.95
C PHE A 133 -1.68 0.60 -4.22
N PHE A 134 -2.03 1.25 -5.32
CA PHE A 134 -2.37 0.56 -6.56
C PHE A 134 -1.18 0.55 -7.53
N PHE A 135 -0.76 -0.63 -7.98
CA PHE A 135 0.36 -0.85 -8.89
C PHE A 135 -0.13 -1.41 -10.24
N HIS A 136 0.80 -1.79 -11.13
CA HIS A 136 0.48 -2.37 -12.43
C HIS A 136 -0.27 -3.71 -12.28
N ASP A 137 0.38 -4.73 -11.73
CA ASP A 137 -0.18 -6.09 -11.68
C ASP A 137 -0.98 -6.41 -10.40
N SER A 138 -0.94 -5.53 -9.41
CA SER A 138 -1.53 -5.76 -8.09
C SER A 138 -1.84 -4.47 -7.36
N ASN A 139 -2.60 -4.57 -6.28
CA ASN A 139 -2.76 -3.52 -5.29
C ASN A 139 -2.49 -4.07 -3.89
N PHE A 140 -2.14 -3.16 -3.00
CA PHE A 140 -1.99 -3.40 -1.58
C PHE A 140 -2.97 -2.50 -0.82
N GLU A 141 -3.81 -3.10 0.02
CA GLU A 141 -4.68 -2.36 0.95
C GLU A 141 -4.27 -2.64 2.39
N CYS A 142 -4.27 -1.63 3.26
CA CYS A 142 -3.95 -1.80 4.68
C CYS A 142 -4.82 -0.91 5.56
N VAL A 143 -5.40 -1.53 6.60
CA VAL A 143 -6.03 -0.82 7.70
C VAL A 143 -5.01 -0.71 8.84
N ALA A 144 -4.53 0.51 9.11
CA ALA A 144 -3.51 0.79 10.12
C ALA A 144 -3.70 2.18 10.74
N GLU A 145 -3.05 2.45 11.87
CA GLU A 145 -3.14 3.77 12.53
C GLU A 145 -2.43 4.86 11.71
N SER A 146 -1.25 4.52 11.18
CA SER A 146 -0.42 5.40 10.38
C SER A 146 0.60 4.61 9.57
N PHE A 147 1.31 5.31 8.70
CA PHE A 147 2.52 4.81 8.06
C PHE A 147 3.60 5.89 8.03
N ILE A 148 4.84 5.45 7.87
CA ILE A 148 5.99 6.31 7.51
C ILE A 148 6.55 5.87 6.15
N VAL A 149 7.28 6.78 5.51
CA VAL A 149 7.84 6.59 4.17
C VAL A 149 9.32 6.86 4.21
N ASP A 150 10.10 5.92 3.69
CA ASP A 150 11.54 6.05 3.50
C ASP A 150 11.91 5.75 2.04
N LYS A 151 12.97 6.40 1.55
CA LYS A 151 13.64 6.03 0.31
C LYS A 151 14.94 5.31 0.66
N LEU A 152 15.12 4.12 0.12
CA LEU A 152 16.30 3.31 0.31
C LEU A 152 17.16 3.32 -0.97
N ASP A 153 18.40 3.78 -0.82
CA ASP A 153 19.42 3.74 -1.87
C ASP A 153 20.14 2.37 -1.86
N MET A 154 19.38 1.32 -2.19
CA MET A 154 19.85 -0.06 -2.27
C MET A 154 18.92 -0.87 -3.17
N THR A 155 19.37 -2.07 -3.56
CA THR A 155 18.55 -2.99 -4.35
C THR A 155 17.34 -3.51 -3.55
N MET A 156 16.30 -3.96 -4.25
CA MET A 156 15.14 -4.60 -3.60
C MET A 156 15.56 -5.77 -2.72
N ARG A 157 16.50 -6.59 -3.21
CA ARG A 157 17.04 -7.72 -2.44
C ARG A 157 17.68 -7.27 -1.13
N GLN A 158 18.57 -6.30 -1.17
CA GLN A 158 19.23 -5.77 0.03
C GLN A 158 18.21 -5.15 1.00
N ALA A 159 17.22 -4.44 0.48
CA ALA A 159 16.14 -3.87 1.28
C ALA A 159 15.32 -4.97 1.98
N VAL A 160 14.92 -6.01 1.26
CA VAL A 160 14.20 -7.16 1.81
C VAL A 160 15.02 -7.88 2.87
N GLU A 161 16.30 -8.17 2.61
CA GLU A 161 17.19 -8.82 3.58
C GLU A 161 17.33 -7.99 4.87
N LYS A 162 17.50 -6.67 4.73
CA LYS A 162 17.58 -5.74 5.87
C LYS A 162 16.29 -5.75 6.70
N ILE A 163 15.14 -5.54 6.07
CA ILE A 163 13.86 -5.43 6.78
C ILE A 163 13.43 -6.78 7.38
N ALA A 164 13.69 -7.89 6.69
CA ALA A 164 13.45 -9.23 7.25
C ALA A 164 14.28 -9.48 8.52
N CYS A 165 15.54 -9.04 8.56
CA CYS A 165 16.36 -9.13 9.78
C CYS A 165 15.77 -8.29 10.92
N GLU A 166 15.30 -7.07 10.64
CA GLU A 166 14.69 -6.19 11.65
C GLU A 166 13.37 -6.76 12.21
N LEU A 167 12.61 -7.48 11.39
CA LEU A 167 11.37 -8.16 11.81
C LEU A 167 11.62 -9.37 12.74
N CYS A 168 12.77 -10.04 12.61
CA CYS A 168 13.10 -11.26 13.35
C CYS A 168 13.73 -11.02 14.74
N ILE A 169 14.03 -9.78 15.10
CA ILE A 169 14.75 -9.42 16.34
C ILE A 169 13.80 -8.84 17.42
N LEU A 170 12.49 -8.78 17.13
CA LEU A 170 11.45 -8.28 18.02
C LEU A 170 10.66 -9.43 18.66
#